data_AF-A0A6J4QVM1-F1
#
_entry.id   AF-A0A6J4QVM1-F1
#
_cell.length_a   1.000
_cell.length_b   1.000
_cell.length_c   1.000
_cell.angle_alpha   90.00
_cell.angle_beta   90.00
_cell.angle_gamma   90.00
#
_symmetry.space_group_name_H-M   'P 1'
#
loop_
_entity.id
_entity.type
_entity.pdbx_description
1 polymer ?
#
loop_
_entity_poly.entity_id
_entity_poly.type
_entity_poly.pdbx_seq_one_letter_code
_entity_poly.pdbx_strand_id
1 'polypeptide(L)'
;MKAVSVVGYLSLALLALFAVGCGGDPEAGSAEESSATTQPIAKLIEAGEDTTTAAAPGAEEPSEGASEPAAPAAGCEPTQPDMLGPYYVPDAPVRTSVDTGGYVTSGNVLSTGTCQPIPGARIELWLADAGGNYDDAHRATVLAGEGGEYSFESNFPGLYENRPPHIHVRVTAPGYAELVTQHYPEAGQTEANFDLVLQPAA
;
A
#
# COMPACT_ATOMS: atom_id res chain seq x y z
N MET A 1 4.49 63.50 -19.38
CA MET A 1 5.30 63.66 -20.61
C MET A 1 6.63 62.96 -20.41
N LYS A 2 7.10 62.26 -21.47
CA LYS A 2 8.26 61.33 -21.57
C LYS A 2 7.98 59.90 -21.09
N ALA A 3 8.29 58.84 -21.81
CA ALA A 3 8.58 58.64 -23.24
C ALA A 3 8.32 57.15 -23.49
N VAL A 4 7.64 56.83 -24.59
CA VAL A 4 7.45 55.47 -25.11
C VAL A 4 8.78 55.03 -25.71
N SER A 5 9.21 53.79 -25.47
CA SER A 5 10.22 53.15 -26.30
C SER A 5 9.77 51.72 -26.63
N VAL A 6 9.21 51.61 -27.84
CA VAL A 6 8.97 50.36 -28.55
C VAL A 6 10.27 50.03 -29.29
N VAL A 7 10.86 48.87 -29.02
CA VAL A 7 11.82 48.25 -29.93
C VAL A 7 11.55 46.74 -29.91
N GLY A 8 10.99 46.27 -31.02
CA GLY A 8 10.92 44.85 -31.35
C GLY A 8 12.18 44.37 -32.06
N TYR A 9 12.47 43.08 -31.91
CA TYR A 9 13.32 42.26 -32.78
C TYR A 9 12.66 40.86 -32.73
N LEU A 10 11.85 40.47 -33.73
CA LEU A 10 12.22 39.87 -35.02
C LEU A 10 13.02 38.56 -34.89
N SER A 11 12.25 37.47 -35.01
CA SER A 11 12.52 36.14 -35.57
C SER A 11 13.96 35.63 -35.74
N LEU A 12 14.19 34.41 -35.24
CA LEU A 12 14.76 33.37 -36.08
C LEU A 12 14.22 31.98 -35.66
N ALA A 13 13.30 31.46 -36.47
CA ALA A 13 12.93 30.05 -36.45
C ALA A 13 14.07 29.26 -37.07
N LEU A 14 14.63 28.30 -36.34
CA LEU A 14 15.55 27.32 -36.90
C LEU A 14 14.75 26.08 -37.28
N LEU A 15 14.39 26.01 -38.57
CA LEU A 15 14.03 24.77 -39.24
C LEU A 15 15.31 23.95 -39.46
N ALA A 16 15.33 22.70 -38.98
CA ALA A 16 16.20 21.66 -39.52
C ALA A 16 15.33 20.46 -39.89
N LEU A 17 15.40 20.13 -41.18
CA LEU A 17 14.68 19.07 -41.88
C LEU A 17 15.65 17.90 -42.17
N PHE A 18 15.06 16.70 -42.34
CA PHE A 18 15.63 15.44 -42.86
C PHE A 18 16.41 14.58 -41.83
N ALA A 19 16.22 13.26 -41.74
CA ALA A 19 15.93 12.31 -42.82
C ALA A 19 14.95 11.19 -42.43
N VAL A 20 14.12 10.84 -43.42
CA VAL A 20 13.35 9.60 -43.55
C VAL A 20 14.32 8.43 -43.71
N GLY A 21 14.25 7.45 -42.82
CA GLY A 21 14.82 6.12 -43.00
C GLY A 21 13.69 5.13 -43.31
N CYS A 22 13.64 4.67 -44.56
CA CYS A 22 12.78 3.59 -45.02
C CYS A 22 13.56 2.27 -44.97
N GLY A 23 12.95 1.19 -44.48
CA GLY A 23 13.27 -0.16 -44.92
C GLY A 23 13.48 -1.20 -43.81
N GLY A 24 12.54 -2.15 -43.70
CA GLY A 24 12.82 -3.51 -43.25
C GLY A 24 11.86 -4.12 -42.22
N ASP A 25 10.64 -4.47 -42.63
CA ASP A 25 9.86 -5.58 -42.05
C ASP A 25 10.32 -6.93 -42.70
N PRO A 26 9.82 -8.12 -42.31
CA PRO A 26 9.77 -8.73 -40.98
C PRO A 26 10.34 -10.19 -41.04
N GLU A 27 10.86 -10.75 -39.94
CA GLU A 27 11.01 -12.21 -39.83
C GLU A 27 10.27 -12.74 -38.60
N ALA A 28 9.11 -13.33 -38.89
CA ALA A 28 8.41 -14.24 -38.02
C ALA A 28 9.16 -15.59 -38.03
N GLY A 29 9.83 -15.90 -36.91
CA GLY A 29 10.44 -17.19 -36.64
C GLY A 29 9.44 -18.12 -35.95
N SER A 30 9.14 -19.20 -36.65
CA SER A 30 8.27 -20.32 -36.29
C SER A 30 8.50 -20.91 -34.89
N ALA A 31 7.39 -21.41 -34.34
CA ALA A 31 7.35 -22.39 -33.27
C ALA A 31 8.28 -23.58 -33.52
N GLU A 32 8.86 -24.10 -32.45
CA GLU A 32 9.30 -25.49 -32.32
C GLU A 32 8.88 -25.97 -30.93
N GLU A 33 8.08 -27.03 -30.93
CA GLU A 33 7.74 -27.86 -29.78
C GLU A 33 9.01 -28.52 -29.20
N SER A 34 9.05 -28.73 -27.88
CA SER A 34 9.72 -29.93 -27.36
C SER A 34 9.04 -30.43 -26.10
N SER A 35 8.28 -31.48 -26.32
CA SER A 35 7.67 -32.37 -25.36
C SER A 35 8.68 -33.42 -24.88
N ALA A 36 8.38 -33.96 -23.69
CA ALA A 36 8.84 -35.23 -23.12
C ALA A 36 10.14 -35.25 -22.30
N THR A 37 9.98 -35.51 -20.99
CA THR A 37 10.40 -36.80 -20.43
C THR A 37 9.60 -37.12 -19.15
N THR A 38 8.80 -38.17 -19.25
CA THR A 38 8.19 -38.93 -18.15
C THR A 38 9.12 -40.07 -17.76
N GLN A 39 9.09 -40.47 -16.47
CA GLN A 39 9.07 -41.86 -15.91
C GLN A 39 10.01 -42.08 -14.69
N PRO A 40 9.82 -43.11 -13.82
CA PRO A 40 8.81 -43.16 -12.76
C PRO A 40 9.33 -43.75 -11.41
N ILE A 41 8.40 -43.85 -10.43
CA ILE A 41 8.26 -44.80 -9.30
C ILE A 41 9.48 -45.50 -8.64
N ALA A 42 9.57 -45.38 -7.31
CA ALA A 42 9.66 -46.54 -6.41
C ALA A 42 9.22 -46.20 -4.97
N LYS A 43 8.28 -47.01 -4.50
CA LYS A 43 7.68 -47.09 -3.18
C LYS A 43 8.53 -48.02 -2.31
N LEU A 44 8.84 -47.64 -1.06
CA LEU A 44 9.05 -48.63 0.01
C LEU A 44 8.40 -48.17 1.31
N ILE A 45 7.52 -49.05 1.79
CA ILE A 45 6.85 -49.07 3.09
C ILE A 45 7.81 -49.76 4.07
N GLU A 46 7.90 -49.31 5.32
CA GLU A 46 7.95 -50.24 6.45
C GLU A 46 7.51 -49.55 7.75
N ALA A 47 6.51 -50.18 8.36
CA ALA A 47 6.01 -49.88 9.69
C ALA A 47 6.98 -50.46 10.73
N GLY A 48 7.14 -49.75 11.83
CA GLY A 48 7.87 -50.22 13.01
C GLY A 48 7.15 -49.71 14.24
N GLU A 49 6.27 -50.55 14.77
CA GLU A 49 5.71 -50.45 16.11
C GLU A 49 6.83 -50.67 17.13
N ASP A 50 6.95 -49.80 18.13
CA ASP A 50 7.33 -50.29 19.45
C ASP A 50 6.71 -49.44 20.57
N THR A 51 6.26 -50.16 21.57
CA THR A 51 5.42 -49.78 22.69
C THR A 51 6.29 -49.48 23.89
N THR A 52 6.00 -48.42 24.66
CA THR A 52 6.11 -48.46 26.13
C THR A 52 5.41 -47.27 26.79
N THR A 53 4.27 -47.60 27.41
CA THR A 53 3.78 -47.22 28.75
C THR A 53 4.56 -46.14 29.52
N ALA A 54 3.85 -45.07 29.89
CA ALA A 54 3.85 -44.54 31.26
C ALA A 54 2.63 -43.64 31.54
N ALA A 55 1.90 -44.00 32.61
CA ALA A 55 1.19 -43.17 33.58
C ALA A 55 0.13 -42.15 33.12
N ALA A 56 -1.12 -42.45 33.50
CA ALA A 56 -2.22 -41.52 33.61
C ALA A 56 -2.00 -40.48 34.75
N PRO A 57 -2.70 -39.33 34.71
CA PRO A 57 -2.28 -38.09 35.33
C PRO A 57 -2.75 -37.95 36.79
N GLY A 58 -1.94 -37.25 37.58
CA GLY A 58 -2.42 -36.56 38.77
C GLY A 58 -3.31 -35.40 38.33
N ALA A 59 -4.47 -35.30 38.95
CA ALA A 59 -5.33 -34.13 38.85
C ALA A 59 -4.61 -32.95 39.52
N GLU A 60 -4.12 -32.01 38.72
CA GLU A 60 -3.94 -30.63 39.16
C GLU A 60 -5.14 -29.84 38.64
N GLU A 61 -5.82 -29.23 39.59
CA GLU A 61 -7.01 -28.39 39.46
C GLU A 61 -6.83 -27.33 38.36
N PRO A 62 -7.84 -27.07 37.52
CA PRO A 62 -7.83 -25.89 36.68
C PRO A 62 -7.95 -24.68 37.60
N SER A 63 -6.83 -23.98 37.83
CA SER A 63 -6.87 -22.63 38.34
C SER A 63 -7.50 -21.76 37.26
N GLU A 64 -8.84 -21.63 37.31
CA GLU A 64 -9.59 -20.53 36.74
C GLU A 64 -9.08 -19.22 37.36
N GLY A 65 -7.95 -18.75 36.85
CA GLY A 65 -7.59 -17.36 36.88
C GLY A 65 -8.57 -16.65 35.97
N ALA A 66 -9.69 -16.20 36.53
CA ALA A 66 -10.53 -15.21 35.91
C ALA A 66 -9.60 -14.11 35.39
N SER A 67 -9.52 -13.99 34.06
CA SER A 67 -8.83 -12.88 33.43
C SER A 67 -9.64 -11.65 33.78
N GLU A 68 -9.22 -10.98 34.85
CA GLU A 68 -9.59 -9.60 35.14
C GLU A 68 -9.51 -8.85 33.81
N PRO A 69 -10.59 -8.21 33.33
CA PRO A 69 -10.55 -7.48 32.08
C PRO A 69 -9.39 -6.49 32.16
N ALA A 70 -8.41 -6.66 31.28
CA ALA A 70 -7.29 -5.75 31.18
C ALA A 70 -7.86 -4.33 31.10
N ALA A 71 -7.40 -3.46 32.00
CA ALA A 71 -7.73 -2.05 31.96
C ALA A 71 -7.50 -1.53 30.52
N PRO A 72 -8.35 -0.62 30.02
CA PRO A 72 -8.17 -0.08 28.67
C PRO A 72 -6.73 0.43 28.54
N ALA A 73 -6.06 0.01 27.48
CA ALA A 73 -4.73 0.49 27.18
C ALA A 73 -4.85 2.01 26.92
N ALA A 74 -4.42 2.81 27.88
CA ALA A 74 -4.16 4.22 27.63
C ALA A 74 -3.08 4.28 26.54
N GLY A 75 -3.45 4.59 25.30
CA GLY A 75 -2.46 4.64 24.22
C GLY A 75 -2.97 4.66 22.78
N CYS A 76 -4.20 4.21 22.48
CA CYS A 76 -4.72 4.20 21.10
C CYS A 76 -6.00 5.02 20.95
N GLU A 77 -5.81 6.32 20.84
CA GLU A 77 -6.85 7.26 20.42
C GLU A 77 -7.16 7.08 18.92
N PRO A 78 -8.41 7.28 18.48
CA PRO A 78 -8.78 7.16 17.08
C PRO A 78 -8.01 8.14 16.19
N THR A 79 -7.56 7.66 15.03
CA THR A 79 -7.02 8.53 13.98
C THR A 79 -8.10 9.51 13.56
N GLN A 80 -7.73 10.79 13.49
CA GLN A 80 -8.69 11.83 13.12
C GLN A 80 -9.13 11.67 11.66
N PRO A 81 -10.44 11.76 11.37
CA PRO A 81 -10.92 11.71 10.02
C PRO A 81 -10.58 13.02 9.28
N ASP A 82 -10.46 12.91 7.96
CA ASP A 82 -10.29 14.05 7.04
C ASP A 82 -11.14 13.82 5.79
N MET A 83 -11.14 14.78 4.87
CA MET A 83 -11.95 14.76 3.67
C MET A 83 -11.53 13.64 2.70
N LEU A 84 -12.51 12.95 2.13
CA LEU A 84 -12.33 12.01 1.01
C LEU A 84 -11.77 12.72 -0.24
N GLY A 85 -12.11 13.98 -0.43
CA GLY A 85 -11.76 14.70 -1.66
C GLY A 85 -12.51 14.18 -2.90
N PRO A 86 -12.33 14.85 -4.05
CA PRO A 86 -13.14 14.59 -5.24
C PRO A 86 -12.62 13.44 -6.11
N TYR A 87 -11.41 12.93 -5.83
CA TYR A 87 -10.70 11.98 -6.70
C TYR A 87 -10.72 10.55 -6.20
N TYR A 88 -11.54 10.19 -5.22
CA TYR A 88 -11.68 8.79 -4.82
C TYR A 88 -12.28 7.96 -5.96
N VAL A 89 -11.65 6.82 -6.23
CA VAL A 89 -12.13 5.80 -7.17
C VAL A 89 -12.00 4.45 -6.45
N PRO A 90 -13.10 3.67 -6.34
CA PRO A 90 -13.06 2.38 -5.68
C PRO A 90 -12.24 1.35 -6.47
N ASP A 91 -11.94 0.22 -5.83
CA ASP A 91 -11.31 -0.95 -6.47
C ASP A 91 -9.90 -0.69 -7.03
N ALA A 92 -9.11 0.16 -6.36
CA ALA A 92 -7.71 0.37 -6.68
C ALA A 92 -6.92 -0.96 -6.68
N PRO A 93 -5.93 -1.15 -7.57
CA PRO A 93 -5.16 -2.39 -7.63
C PRO A 93 -4.48 -2.74 -6.30
N VAL A 94 -4.44 -4.02 -5.95
CA VAL A 94 -3.70 -4.49 -4.76
C VAL A 94 -2.20 -4.47 -5.07
N ARG A 95 -1.48 -3.55 -4.43
CA ARG A 95 -0.04 -3.33 -4.61
C ARG A 95 0.50 -2.47 -3.47
N THR A 96 1.78 -2.63 -3.16
CA THR A 96 2.45 -1.87 -2.09
C THR A 96 3.22 -0.67 -2.61
N SER A 97 3.18 -0.40 -3.91
CA SER A 97 3.85 0.77 -4.46
C SER A 97 3.24 1.34 -5.73
N VAL A 98 3.44 2.65 -5.90
CA VAL A 98 3.21 3.43 -7.13
C VAL A 98 4.42 4.35 -7.33
N ASP A 99 4.76 4.76 -8.56
CA ASP A 99 5.80 5.78 -8.86
C ASP A 99 6.97 5.90 -7.84
N THR A 100 7.67 4.78 -7.59
CA THR A 100 8.56 4.55 -6.43
C THR A 100 9.75 5.50 -6.30
N GLY A 101 10.40 5.52 -5.12
CA GLY A 101 11.66 6.24 -4.88
C GLY A 101 11.53 7.65 -4.30
N GLY A 102 10.30 8.10 -3.97
CA GLY A 102 10.05 9.42 -3.39
C GLY A 102 9.72 9.41 -1.89
N TYR A 103 8.79 8.56 -1.48
CA TYR A 103 8.23 8.59 -0.12
C TYR A 103 7.67 7.23 0.33
N VAL A 104 7.96 6.83 1.57
CA VAL A 104 7.42 5.61 2.20
C VAL A 104 6.51 5.95 3.37
N THR A 105 5.25 5.51 3.33
CA THR A 105 4.33 5.59 4.48
C THR A 105 4.13 4.20 5.04
N SER A 106 4.36 4.01 6.33
CA SER A 106 4.23 2.71 7.00
C SER A 106 3.64 2.87 8.39
N GLY A 107 3.11 1.80 8.98
CA GLY A 107 2.54 1.82 10.32
C GLY A 107 1.74 0.56 10.62
N ASN A 108 0.90 0.62 11.64
CA ASN A 108 -0.03 -0.44 12.01
C ASN A 108 -1.49 0.03 11.92
N VAL A 109 -2.38 -0.87 11.54
CA VAL A 109 -3.83 -0.71 11.70
C VAL A 109 -4.22 -1.28 13.05
N LEU A 110 -4.77 -0.45 13.94
CA LEU A 110 -5.01 -0.78 15.34
C LEU A 110 -6.46 -0.50 15.74
N SER A 111 -6.96 -1.22 16.74
CA SER A 111 -8.24 -0.89 17.39
C SER A 111 -8.05 0.17 18.45
N THR A 112 -8.95 1.15 18.52
CA THR A 112 -8.99 2.14 19.61
C THR A 112 -9.09 1.47 20.98
N GLY A 113 -8.47 2.07 21.99
CA GLY A 113 -8.55 1.68 23.40
C GLY A 113 -7.80 0.40 23.80
N THR A 114 -7.62 -0.56 22.89
CA THR A 114 -6.84 -1.80 23.18
C THR A 114 -5.50 -1.85 22.47
N CYS A 115 -5.29 -1.03 21.43
CA CYS A 115 -4.13 -1.11 20.54
C CYS A 115 -3.95 -2.50 19.90
N GLN A 116 -5.00 -3.31 19.82
CA GLN A 116 -4.92 -4.61 19.17
C GLN A 116 -4.79 -4.42 17.66
N PRO A 117 -3.85 -5.12 17.00
CA PRO A 117 -3.71 -5.05 15.56
C PRO A 117 -4.93 -5.61 14.84
N ILE A 118 -5.24 -5.02 13.68
CA ILE A 118 -6.38 -5.40 12.85
C ILE A 118 -5.84 -6.04 11.56
N PRO A 119 -5.65 -7.37 11.55
CA PRO A 119 -5.12 -8.06 10.37
C PRO A 119 -6.11 -8.03 9.22
N GLY A 120 -5.59 -7.98 7.99
CA GLY A 120 -6.39 -7.98 6.77
C GLY A 120 -7.22 -6.71 6.53
N ALA A 121 -7.04 -5.66 7.33
CA ALA A 121 -7.64 -4.37 7.07
C ALA A 121 -7.25 -3.87 5.66
N ARG A 122 -8.24 -3.42 4.90
CA ARG A 122 -8.05 -2.90 3.54
C ARG A 122 -7.76 -1.42 3.61
N ILE A 123 -6.59 -1.01 3.12
CA ILE A 123 -6.09 0.36 3.11
C ILE A 123 -6.00 0.82 1.66
N GLU A 124 -6.92 1.68 1.25
CA GLU A 124 -6.92 2.28 -0.09
C GLU A 124 -6.22 3.64 -0.04
N LEU A 125 -5.21 3.82 -0.88
CA LEU A 125 -4.38 5.03 -0.94
C LEU A 125 -4.45 5.65 -2.33
N TRP A 126 -4.52 6.97 -2.39
CA TRP A 126 -4.38 7.73 -3.63
C TRP A 126 -3.69 9.06 -3.37
N LEU A 127 -2.90 9.49 -4.34
CA LEU A 127 -2.14 10.74 -4.28
C LEU A 127 -1.98 11.34 -5.67
N ALA A 128 -1.55 12.60 -5.71
CA ALA A 128 -1.13 13.21 -6.95
C ALA A 128 0.26 12.72 -7.37
N ASP A 129 0.51 12.69 -8.68
CA ASP A 129 1.85 12.56 -9.25
C ASP A 129 2.77 13.71 -8.78
N ALA A 130 4.07 13.64 -9.11
CA ALA A 130 5.03 14.69 -8.74
C ALA A 130 4.70 16.08 -9.33
N GLY A 131 3.87 16.14 -10.39
CA GLY A 131 3.38 17.36 -11.02
C GLY A 131 2.08 17.90 -10.43
N GLY A 132 1.47 17.21 -9.47
CA GLY A 132 0.21 17.60 -8.84
C GLY A 132 -1.04 17.07 -9.55
N ASN A 133 -0.94 16.14 -10.51
CA ASN A 133 -2.09 15.58 -11.21
C ASN A 133 -2.59 14.30 -10.54
N TYR A 134 -3.90 14.11 -10.49
CA TYR A 134 -4.51 12.85 -10.06
C TYR A 134 -4.80 11.95 -11.25
N ASP A 135 -4.42 10.68 -11.14
CA ASP A 135 -4.66 9.66 -12.16
C ASP A 135 -4.90 8.27 -11.51
N ASP A 136 -5.06 7.24 -12.34
CA ASP A 136 -5.29 5.87 -11.87
C ASP A 136 -3.98 5.09 -11.57
N ALA A 137 -2.85 5.58 -12.07
CA ALA A 137 -1.55 4.97 -11.81
C ALA A 137 -1.11 5.17 -10.35
N HIS A 138 -1.54 6.26 -9.71
CA HIS A 138 -1.21 6.64 -8.33
C HIS A 138 -2.28 6.21 -7.31
N ARG A 139 -2.82 4.99 -7.47
CA ARG A 139 -3.84 4.41 -6.59
C ARG A 139 -3.47 3.00 -6.15
N ALA A 140 -3.52 2.70 -4.86
CA ALA A 140 -3.18 1.37 -4.36
C ALA A 140 -4.18 0.88 -3.33
N THR A 141 -4.31 -0.44 -3.23
CA THR A 141 -4.85 -1.11 -2.05
C THR A 141 -3.73 -1.91 -1.40
N VAL A 142 -3.48 -1.63 -0.13
CA VAL A 142 -2.62 -2.44 0.74
C VAL A 142 -3.51 -3.21 1.72
N LEU A 143 -3.17 -4.46 2.00
CA LEU A 143 -3.79 -5.25 3.05
C LEU A 143 -2.85 -5.28 4.25
N ALA A 144 -3.36 -4.98 5.43
CA ALA A 144 -2.60 -5.10 6.66
C ALA A 144 -2.20 -6.56 6.93
N GLY A 145 -0.97 -6.77 7.37
CA GLY A 145 -0.44 -8.09 7.74
C GLY A 145 -1.03 -8.63 9.05
N GLU A 146 -0.54 -9.78 9.51
CA GLU A 146 -1.04 -10.46 10.72
C GLU A 146 -0.85 -9.64 12.00
N GLY A 147 0.20 -8.81 12.06
CA GLY A 147 0.42 -7.83 13.13
C GLY A 147 -0.21 -6.47 12.85
N GLY A 148 -1.11 -6.37 11.86
CA GLY A 148 -1.72 -5.12 11.43
C GLY A 148 -0.78 -4.18 10.67
N GLU A 149 0.46 -4.59 10.40
CA GLU A 149 1.47 -3.78 9.74
C GLU A 149 1.13 -3.52 8.26
N TYR A 150 1.49 -2.35 7.78
CA TYR A 150 1.43 -1.99 6.36
C TYR A 150 2.62 -1.13 5.96
N SER A 151 2.95 -1.15 4.67
CA SER A 151 3.91 -0.25 4.07
C SER A 151 3.51 0.06 2.63
N PHE A 152 3.63 1.32 2.25
CA PHE A 152 3.31 1.84 0.93
C PHE A 152 4.41 2.78 0.45
N GLU A 153 4.99 2.47 -0.71
CA GLU A 153 5.99 3.32 -1.36
C GLU A 153 5.39 4.10 -2.53
N SER A 154 5.73 5.38 -2.63
CA SER A 154 5.20 6.30 -3.63
C SER A 154 6.24 7.33 -4.09
N ASN A 155 5.84 8.19 -5.02
CA ASN A 155 6.49 9.48 -5.23
C ASN A 155 6.21 10.39 -4.02
N PHE A 156 6.98 11.46 -3.87
CA PHE A 156 6.55 12.55 -2.98
C PHE A 156 5.33 13.25 -3.64
N PRO A 157 4.20 13.46 -2.94
CA PRO A 157 3.01 14.03 -3.56
C PRO A 157 3.29 15.44 -4.11
N GLY A 158 2.91 15.68 -5.37
CA GLY A 158 2.97 17.01 -5.96
C GLY A 158 2.00 17.98 -5.28
N LEU A 159 2.31 19.27 -5.38
CA LEU A 159 1.39 20.33 -4.92
C LEU A 159 0.16 20.37 -5.83
N TYR A 160 -1.03 20.27 -5.23
CA TYR A 160 -2.30 20.44 -5.91
C TYR A 160 -3.03 21.67 -5.35
N GLU A 161 -3.28 22.66 -6.23
CA GLU A 161 -3.86 23.95 -5.87
C GLU A 161 -3.13 24.61 -4.68
N ASN A 162 -3.85 24.98 -3.61
CA ASN A 162 -3.32 25.58 -2.40
C ASN A 162 -3.30 24.59 -1.22
N ARG A 163 -3.34 23.27 -1.49
CA ARG A 163 -3.29 22.23 -0.46
C ARG A 163 -1.84 21.82 -0.20
N PRO A 164 -1.45 21.54 1.05
CA PRO A 164 -0.17 20.90 1.32
C PRO A 164 -0.07 19.55 0.59
N PRO A 165 1.13 19.04 0.28
CA PRO A 165 1.31 17.67 -0.19
C PRO A 165 0.62 16.68 0.74
N HIS A 166 -0.13 15.72 0.18
CA HIS A 166 -0.88 14.76 0.97
C HIS A 166 -1.09 13.43 0.22
N ILE A 167 -1.28 12.38 1.01
CA ILE A 167 -1.70 11.06 0.57
C ILE A 167 -3.06 10.81 1.21
N HIS A 168 -4.09 10.59 0.40
CA HIS A 168 -5.38 10.20 0.93
C HIS A 168 -5.37 8.74 1.35
N VAL A 169 -6.09 8.44 2.44
CA VAL A 169 -6.21 7.09 2.99
C VAL A 169 -7.67 6.79 3.31
N ARG A 170 -8.17 5.65 2.85
CA ARG A 170 -9.45 5.07 3.26
C ARG A 170 -9.20 3.67 3.80
N VAL A 171 -9.70 3.38 4.99
CA VAL A 171 -9.49 2.11 5.68
C VAL A 171 -10.83 1.46 6.00
N THR A 172 -10.95 0.19 5.64
CA THR A 172 -12.13 -0.63 5.96
C THR A 172 -11.69 -1.97 6.55
N ALA A 173 -12.38 -2.42 7.60
CA ALA A 173 -12.18 -3.73 8.20
C ALA A 173 -13.51 -4.26 8.76
N PRO A 174 -13.77 -5.59 8.70
CA PRO A 174 -14.98 -6.17 9.30
C PRO A 174 -15.10 -5.84 10.79
N GLY A 175 -16.26 -5.33 11.22
CA GLY A 175 -16.52 -4.97 12.61
C GLY A 175 -15.98 -3.60 13.04
N TYR A 176 -15.40 -2.81 12.12
CA TYR A 176 -14.91 -1.46 12.39
C TYR A 176 -15.64 -0.42 11.55
N ALA A 177 -15.74 0.80 12.09
CA ALA A 177 -16.18 1.95 11.33
C ALA A 177 -15.14 2.27 10.24
N GLU A 178 -15.64 2.66 9.06
CA GLU A 178 -14.79 3.15 7.98
C GLU A 178 -14.06 4.43 8.42
N LEU A 179 -12.75 4.48 8.17
CA LEU A 179 -11.94 5.67 8.36
C LEU A 179 -11.57 6.26 7.00
N VAL A 180 -11.80 7.55 6.83
CA VAL A 180 -11.23 8.36 5.75
C VAL A 180 -10.37 9.43 6.37
N THR A 181 -9.13 9.55 5.93
CA THR A 181 -8.16 10.52 6.47
C THR A 181 -7.11 10.88 5.41
N GLN A 182 -6.15 11.72 5.78
CA GLN A 182 -5.04 12.15 4.94
C GLN A 182 -3.74 12.12 5.74
N HIS A 183 -2.67 11.63 5.12
CA HIS A 183 -1.30 11.81 5.60
C HIS A 183 -0.70 13.03 4.91
N TYR A 184 0.08 13.83 5.64
CA TYR A 184 0.66 15.09 5.16
C TYR A 184 2.19 15.07 5.28
N PRO A 185 2.91 14.58 4.26
CA PRO A 185 4.38 14.61 4.23
C PRO A 185 4.95 16.03 4.34
N GLU A 186 5.98 16.20 5.17
CA GLU A 186 6.73 17.46 5.22
C GLU A 186 7.81 17.49 4.12
N ALA A 187 8.13 18.70 3.64
CA ALA A 187 9.15 18.87 2.61
C ALA A 187 10.51 18.33 3.07
N GLY A 188 11.11 17.46 2.25
CA GLY A 188 12.41 16.83 2.53
C GLY A 188 12.33 15.52 3.32
N GLN A 189 11.15 15.12 3.79
CA GLN A 189 10.95 13.77 4.31
C GLN A 189 10.90 12.76 3.17
N THR A 190 11.48 11.58 3.40
CA THR A 190 11.41 10.42 2.50
C THR A 190 10.59 9.28 3.08
N GLU A 191 10.21 9.38 4.35
CA GLU A 191 9.40 8.38 5.03
C GLU A 191 8.62 8.97 6.19
N ALA A 192 7.55 8.28 6.60
CA ALA A 192 6.86 8.49 7.87
C ALA A 192 6.29 7.20 8.44
N ASN A 193 6.18 7.18 9.77
CA ASN A 193 5.32 6.26 10.49
C ASN A 193 3.94 6.92 10.70
N PHE A 194 2.88 6.22 10.32
CA PHE A 194 1.50 6.69 10.36
C PHE A 194 0.56 5.55 10.76
N ASP A 195 0.27 5.43 12.06
CA ASP A 195 -0.67 4.42 12.57
C ASP A 195 -2.14 4.81 12.25
N LEU A 196 -2.91 3.79 11.86
CA LEU A 196 -4.31 3.90 11.47
C LEU A 196 -5.17 3.24 12.55
N VAL A 197 -5.69 4.03 13.48
CA VAL A 197 -6.44 3.55 14.64
C VAL A 197 -7.95 3.65 14.36
N LEU A 198 -8.60 2.50 14.18
CA LEU A 198 -10.01 2.34 13.85
C LEU A 198 -10.89 2.21 15.09
N GLN A 199 -12.08 2.81 15.02
CA GLN A 199 -13.13 2.61 16.00
C GLN A 199 -13.95 1.36 15.65
N PRO A 200 -14.31 0.50 16.63
CA PRO A 200 -15.30 -0.55 16.40
C PRO A 200 -16.62 0.02 15.87
N ALA A 201 -17.28 -0.72 14.98
CA ALA A 201 -18.62 -0.37 14.52
C ALA A 201 -19.63 -0.52 15.67
N ALA A 202 -20.63 0.37 15.70
CA ALA A 202 -21.70 0.38 16.71
C ALA A 202 -22.77 -0.70 16.46
#